data_AF-A0A8H7GKK1-F1
#
_entry.id   AF-A0A8H7GKK1-F1
#
_cell.length_a   1.000
_cell.length_b   1.000
_cell.length_c   1.000
_cell.angle_alpha   90.00
_cell.angle_beta   90.00
_cell.angle_gamma   90.00
#
_symmetry.space_group_name_H-M   'P 1'
#
loop_
_entity.id
_entity.type
_entity.pdbx_description
1 polymer ?
#
loop_
_entity_poly.entity_id
_entity_poly.type
_entity_poly.pdbx_seq_one_letter_code
_entity_poly.pdbx_strand_id
1 'polypeptide(L)'
;MQDPRAELPTIISILTSTPSPSLQRATLHRFYTSDASFAHPVCRVSPGPNSRERILGVYQWYRVLSPVVKADILEVSWDRHPGGHPNGAIHGAERVGENVDAKVNGEIGEGEHVYVQVVQWFKLRISPFAAAPARLTVRLTLRKEGELYYIAAQEDFYHPADLAALLLPPITPLITLALSTAGLVSNLGARVAALVGFWAVGTSGESGGEAMLDAE
;
A
#
# COMPACT_ATOMS: atom_id res chain seq x y z
N MET A 1 7.68 20.25 3.71
CA MET A 1 7.22 20.05 5.10
C MET A 1 8.39 20.35 6.00
N GLN A 2 8.16 21.14 7.04
CA GLN A 2 9.11 21.42 8.11
C GLN A 2 8.99 20.37 9.22
N ASP A 3 7.76 19.97 9.54
CA ASP A 3 7.45 18.89 10.46
C ASP A 3 6.47 17.90 9.78
N PRO A 4 6.99 16.92 9.03
CA PRO A 4 6.17 15.91 8.39
C PRO A 4 5.24 15.16 9.35
N ARG A 5 5.61 14.99 10.63
CA ARG A 5 4.79 14.25 11.60
C ARG A 5 3.48 14.97 11.89
N ALA A 6 3.56 16.29 12.05
CA ALA A 6 2.40 17.13 12.28
C ALA A 6 1.62 17.41 10.98
N GLU A 7 2.31 17.57 9.85
CA GLU A 7 1.70 18.06 8.60
C GLU A 7 1.04 16.95 7.75
N LEU A 8 1.60 15.73 7.72
CA LEU A 8 1.14 14.67 6.80
C LEU A 8 -0.33 14.26 6.96
N PRO A 9 -0.90 14.09 8.18
CA PRO A 9 -2.32 13.77 8.32
C PRO A 9 -3.22 14.77 7.59
N THR A 10 -2.93 16.06 7.74
CA THR A 10 -3.70 17.13 7.09
C THR A 10 -3.48 17.13 5.59
N ILE A 11 -2.25 16.93 5.12
CA ILE A 11 -1.93 16.85 3.68
C ILE A 11 -2.70 15.71 3.01
N ILE A 12 -2.63 14.50 3.57
CA ILE A 12 -3.33 13.33 3.01
C ILE A 12 -4.84 13.54 3.03
N SER A 13 -5.39 14.02 4.15
CA SER A 13 -6.81 14.35 4.26
C SER A 13 -7.27 15.36 3.21
N ILE A 14 -6.50 16.44 2.97
CA ILE A 14 -6.80 17.41 1.90
C ILE A 14 -6.78 16.73 0.53
N LEU A 15 -5.72 15.99 0.21
CA LEU A 15 -5.57 15.35 -1.10
C LEU A 15 -6.72 14.38 -1.41
N THR A 16 -7.21 13.66 -0.40
CA THR A 16 -8.23 12.62 -0.58
C THR A 16 -9.67 13.10 -0.40
N SER A 17 -9.90 14.24 0.24
CA SER A 17 -11.26 14.61 0.69
C SER A 17 -11.66 16.05 0.41
N THR A 18 -10.76 16.91 -0.08
CA THR A 18 -11.13 18.30 -0.36
C THR A 18 -12.09 18.42 -1.56
N PRO A 19 -13.20 19.19 -1.44
CA PRO A 19 -14.04 19.53 -2.58
C PRO A 19 -13.43 20.64 -3.45
N SER A 20 -12.31 21.26 -3.07
CA SER A 20 -11.68 22.35 -3.82
C SER A 20 -10.58 21.84 -4.75
N PRO A 21 -10.76 21.85 -6.10
CA PRO A 21 -9.72 21.40 -7.02
C PRO A 21 -8.45 22.25 -6.96
N SER A 22 -8.59 23.55 -6.67
CA SER A 22 -7.47 24.47 -6.52
C SER A 22 -6.66 24.17 -5.26
N LEU A 23 -7.33 23.87 -4.14
CA LEU A 23 -6.64 23.47 -2.91
C LEU A 23 -5.93 22.12 -3.05
N GLN A 24 -6.57 21.14 -3.69
CA GLN A 24 -5.96 19.84 -3.97
C GLN A 24 -4.69 19.99 -4.81
N ARG A 25 -4.79 20.75 -5.91
CA ARG A 25 -3.65 21.07 -6.79
C ARG A 25 -2.54 21.82 -6.04
N ALA A 26 -2.87 22.88 -5.31
CA ALA A 26 -1.87 23.64 -4.56
C ALA A 26 -1.16 22.79 -3.52
N THR A 27 -1.88 21.92 -2.83
CA THR A 27 -1.33 20.98 -1.84
C THR A 27 -0.37 20.00 -2.51
N LEU A 28 -0.78 19.38 -3.61
CA LEU A 28 0.06 18.43 -4.33
C LEU A 28 1.33 19.10 -4.87
N HIS A 29 1.21 20.26 -5.53
CA HIS A 29 2.38 21.01 -6.03
C HIS A 29 3.34 21.47 -4.93
N ARG A 30 2.82 21.75 -3.72
CA ARG A 30 3.61 22.19 -2.58
C ARG A 30 4.38 21.04 -1.92
N PHE A 31 3.80 19.86 -1.85
CA PHE A 31 4.31 18.78 -0.99
C PHE A 31 4.85 17.57 -1.75
N TYR A 32 4.58 17.41 -3.04
CA TYR A 32 5.18 16.38 -3.87
C TYR A 32 6.39 16.90 -4.65
N THR A 33 7.40 16.05 -4.81
CA THR A 33 8.52 16.32 -5.72
C THR A 33 8.04 16.36 -7.17
N SER A 34 8.74 17.09 -8.04
CA SER A 34 8.35 17.22 -9.46
C SER A 34 8.39 15.90 -10.25
N ASP A 35 9.20 14.95 -9.76
CA ASP A 35 9.45 13.63 -10.32
C ASP A 35 8.84 12.49 -9.47
N ALA A 36 7.88 12.80 -8.59
CA ALA A 36 7.30 11.83 -7.68
C ALA A 36 6.66 10.62 -8.38
N SER A 37 6.62 9.48 -7.70
CA SER A 37 5.95 8.26 -8.16
C SER A 37 4.67 7.97 -7.36
N PHE A 38 3.77 7.21 -7.97
CA PHE A 38 2.50 6.83 -7.36
C PHE A 38 2.14 5.39 -7.74
N ALA A 39 1.72 4.60 -6.77
CA ALA A 39 1.22 3.24 -6.98
C ALA A 39 -0.09 3.05 -6.21
N HIS A 40 -1.13 2.68 -6.94
CA HIS A 40 -2.43 2.31 -6.42
C HIS A 40 -2.85 1.00 -7.09
N PRO A 41 -3.72 0.16 -6.48
CA PRO A 41 -4.05 -1.16 -7.03
C PRO A 41 -4.56 -1.19 -8.47
N VAL A 42 -5.04 -0.05 -9.00
CA VAL A 42 -5.60 0.08 -10.35
C VAL A 42 -4.86 1.08 -11.25
N CYS A 43 -3.81 1.74 -10.73
CA CYS A 43 -3.08 2.76 -11.48
C CYS A 43 -1.65 2.94 -10.94
N ARG A 44 -0.70 3.18 -11.84
CA ARG A 44 0.69 3.48 -11.47
C ARG A 44 1.21 4.66 -12.29
N VAL A 45 1.96 5.55 -11.64
CA VAL A 45 2.71 6.64 -12.25
C VAL A 45 4.19 6.45 -11.91
N SER A 46 4.99 6.12 -12.92
CA SER A 46 6.45 6.04 -12.77
C SER A 46 7.05 7.43 -12.55
N PRO A 47 8.14 7.54 -11.75
CA PRO A 47 8.82 8.81 -11.52
C PRO A 47 9.41 9.35 -12.83
N GLY A 48 9.50 10.67 -12.95
CA GLY A 48 10.08 11.33 -14.12
C GLY A 48 9.41 12.66 -14.48
N PRO A 49 9.74 13.26 -15.64
CA PRO A 49 9.18 14.53 -16.06
C PRO A 49 7.64 14.49 -16.07
N ASN A 50 7.02 15.55 -15.54
CA ASN A 50 5.56 15.70 -15.43
C ASN A 50 4.85 14.58 -14.64
N SER A 51 5.56 13.77 -13.85
CA SER A 51 4.92 12.71 -13.06
C SER A 51 3.99 13.29 -11.99
N ARG A 52 4.39 14.38 -11.33
CA ARG A 52 3.55 15.08 -10.35
C ARG A 52 2.21 15.53 -10.93
N GLU A 53 2.21 16.04 -12.16
CA GLU A 53 1.01 16.49 -12.86
C GLU A 53 0.12 15.29 -13.26
N ARG A 54 0.72 14.14 -13.59
CA ARG A 54 -0.03 12.89 -13.80
C ARG A 54 -0.67 12.38 -12.50
N ILE A 55 0.04 12.46 -11.36
CA ILE A 55 -0.51 12.12 -10.04
C ILE A 55 -1.69 13.02 -9.69
N LEU A 56 -1.57 14.33 -9.96
CA LEU A 56 -2.70 15.25 -9.80
C LEU A 56 -3.92 14.82 -10.64
N GLY A 57 -3.69 14.38 -11.88
CA GLY A 57 -4.74 13.83 -12.74
C GLY A 57 -5.44 12.61 -12.11
N VAL A 58 -4.71 11.72 -11.43
CA VAL A 58 -5.29 10.58 -10.72
C VAL A 58 -6.21 11.03 -9.58
N TYR A 59 -5.75 11.93 -8.71
CA TYR A 59 -6.57 12.47 -7.62
C TYR A 59 -7.83 13.19 -8.13
N GLN A 60 -7.72 13.93 -9.23
CA GLN A 60 -8.86 14.59 -9.88
C GLN A 60 -9.83 13.57 -10.49
N TRP A 61 -9.30 12.53 -11.13
CA TRP A 61 -10.10 11.47 -11.71
C TRP A 61 -10.90 10.72 -10.64
N TYR A 62 -10.30 10.42 -9.49
CA TYR A 62 -10.97 9.74 -8.39
C TYR A 62 -12.16 10.54 -7.83
N ARG A 63 -12.05 11.86 -7.81
CA ARG A 63 -13.18 12.75 -7.51
C ARG A 63 -14.27 12.75 -8.60
N VAL A 64 -13.91 12.56 -9.86
CA VAL A 64 -14.89 12.38 -10.95
C VAL A 64 -15.52 10.99 -10.89
N LEU A 65 -14.82 9.98 -10.39
CA LEU A 65 -15.38 8.64 -10.17
C LEU A 65 -16.30 8.59 -8.95
N SER A 66 -16.05 9.40 -7.93
CA SER A 66 -16.82 9.38 -6.69
C SER A 66 -17.38 10.75 -6.28
N PRO A 67 -18.71 10.93 -6.16
CA PRO A 67 -19.29 12.15 -5.62
C PRO A 67 -19.07 12.32 -4.11
N VAL A 68 -18.64 11.26 -3.40
CA VAL A 68 -18.39 11.28 -1.96
C VAL A 68 -17.00 10.75 -1.72
N VAL A 69 -16.08 11.65 -1.36
CA VAL A 69 -14.69 11.31 -1.02
C VAL A 69 -14.44 11.80 0.39
N LYS A 70 -14.57 10.89 1.36
CA LYS A 70 -14.25 11.12 2.77
C LYS A 70 -13.10 10.20 3.16
N ALA A 71 -12.14 10.73 3.93
CA ALA A 71 -11.05 9.97 4.50
C ALA A 71 -10.87 10.35 5.96
N ASP A 72 -10.73 9.33 6.81
CA ASP A 72 -10.33 9.49 8.20
C ASP A 72 -8.91 8.93 8.35
N ILE A 73 -8.01 9.75 8.88
CA ILE A 73 -6.64 9.32 9.21
C ILE A 73 -6.68 8.69 10.59
N LEU A 74 -6.31 7.41 10.68
CA LEU A 74 -6.32 6.67 11.93
C LEU A 74 -5.00 6.79 12.70
N GLU A 75 -3.90 6.63 11.98
CA GLU A 75 -2.57 6.56 12.58
C GLU A 75 -1.52 6.99 11.56
N VAL A 76 -0.43 7.58 12.06
CA VAL A 76 0.81 7.78 11.31
C VAL A 76 1.94 7.10 12.06
N SER A 77 2.56 6.11 11.43
CA SER A 77 3.74 5.42 11.95
C SER A 77 4.94 5.68 11.05
N TRP A 78 6.13 5.60 11.64
CA TRP A 78 7.39 5.89 10.99
C TRP A 78 8.23 4.63 11.00
N ASP A 79 8.85 4.31 9.88
CA ASP A 79 9.90 3.31 9.90
C ASP A 79 11.05 3.85 10.75
N ARG A 80 11.40 3.11 11.80
CA ARG A 80 12.48 3.47 12.73
C ARG A 80 13.78 2.75 12.42
N HIS A 81 13.90 2.07 11.28
CA HIS A 81 15.08 1.27 11.00
C HIS A 81 16.37 2.13 11.05
N PRO A 82 17.29 1.91 12.01
CA PRO A 82 18.51 2.73 12.18
C PRO A 82 19.58 2.48 11.12
N GLY A 83 19.26 1.68 10.11
CA GLY A 83 20.05 1.50 8.90
C GLY A 83 19.03 1.33 7.79
N GLY A 84 19.22 2.05 6.69
CA GLY A 84 18.47 1.79 5.47
C GLY A 84 18.40 0.29 5.23
N HIS A 85 17.27 -0.15 4.67
CA HIS A 85 17.04 -1.55 4.34
C HIS A 85 18.33 -2.08 3.66
N PRO A 86 19.03 -3.08 4.23
CA PRO A 86 20.21 -3.62 3.57
C PRO A 86 19.77 -4.08 2.20
N ASN A 87 20.40 -3.48 1.18
CA ASN A 87 20.16 -3.67 -0.24
C ASN A 87 19.41 -4.97 -0.56
N GLY A 88 18.13 -4.87 -0.90
CA GLY A 88 17.42 -5.91 -1.64
C GLY A 88 17.12 -7.24 -0.93
N ALA A 89 17.32 -7.38 0.38
CA ALA A 89 16.99 -8.61 1.11
C ALA A 89 15.55 -8.58 1.68
N ILE A 90 14.56 -8.54 0.81
CA ILE A 90 13.22 -9.05 1.16
C ILE A 90 13.24 -10.56 0.92
N HIS A 91 13.54 -11.33 1.97
CA HIS A 91 13.21 -12.75 1.98
C HIS A 91 11.68 -12.88 1.94
N GLY A 92 11.14 -13.13 0.75
CA GLY A 92 9.71 -13.41 0.55
C GLY A 92 9.04 -12.67 -0.61
N ALA A 93 9.69 -11.72 -1.27
CA ALA A 93 9.21 -11.21 -2.56
C ALA A 93 10.02 -11.87 -3.67
N GLU A 94 9.52 -13.00 -4.16
CA GLU A 94 10.01 -13.60 -5.39
C GLU A 94 9.91 -12.55 -6.50
N ARG A 95 11.08 -12.11 -7.00
CA ARG A 95 11.15 -11.40 -8.27
C ARG A 95 10.79 -12.41 -9.35
N VAL A 96 9.49 -12.51 -9.65
CA VAL A 96 9.03 -13.17 -10.87
C VAL A 96 9.70 -12.46 -12.04
N GLY A 97 10.57 -13.19 -12.73
CA GLY A 97 11.40 -12.71 -13.84
C GLY A 97 10.57 -12.19 -15.02
N GLU A 98 11.14 -11.61 -16.07
CA GLU A 98 12.49 -11.18 -16.39
C GLU A 98 12.34 -10.38 -17.71
N ASN A 99 13.30 -9.49 -17.99
CA ASN A 99 13.62 -8.84 -19.27
C ASN A 99 12.63 -7.81 -19.85
N VAL A 100 12.82 -6.54 -19.46
CA VAL A 100 13.08 -5.47 -20.45
C VAL A 100 14.12 -4.52 -19.87
N ASP A 101 15.21 -4.32 -20.62
CA ASP A 101 16.25 -3.33 -20.40
C ASP A 101 15.67 -1.92 -20.22
N ALA A 102 15.45 -1.54 -18.97
CA ALA A 102 15.35 -0.15 -18.56
C ALA A 102 16.32 0.06 -17.41
N LYS A 103 17.58 0.37 -17.74
CA LYS A 103 18.46 1.11 -16.83
C LYS A 103 17.82 2.46 -16.55
N VAL A 104 16.89 2.50 -15.60
CA VAL A 104 16.55 3.72 -14.89
C VAL A 104 17.68 3.90 -13.87
N ASN A 105 18.67 4.70 -14.27
CA ASN A 105 19.59 5.33 -13.33
C ASN A 105 18.76 6.20 -12.38
N GLY A 106 18.36 5.61 -11.27
CA GLY A 106 17.68 6.27 -10.18
C GLY A 106 17.88 5.39 -8.98
N GLU A 107 18.97 5.63 -8.25
CA GLU A 107 19.09 5.18 -6.87
C GLU A 107 17.75 5.49 -6.19
N ILE A 108 17.04 4.45 -5.75
CA ILE A 108 15.84 4.62 -4.93
C ILE A 108 16.40 5.19 -3.62
N GLY A 109 16.44 6.53 -3.54
CA GLY A 109 17.08 7.23 -2.45
C GLY A 109 16.56 6.70 -1.12
N GLU A 110 17.47 6.46 -0.18
CA GLU A 110 17.21 6.17 1.22
C GLU A 110 16.38 7.31 1.83
N GLY A 111 15.08 7.31 1.58
CA GLY A 111 14.13 8.27 2.10
C GLY A 111 13.47 7.75 3.36
N GLU A 112 13.10 8.64 4.27
CA GLU A 112 12.32 8.25 5.44
C GLU A 112 10.96 7.69 4.98
N HIS A 113 10.62 6.48 5.45
CA HIS A 113 9.34 5.85 5.15
C HIS A 113 8.32 6.17 6.23
N VAL A 114 7.14 6.59 5.78
CA VAL A 114 6.00 6.90 6.63
C VAL A 114 4.83 6.05 6.20
N TYR A 115 4.14 5.46 7.16
CA TYR A 115 2.93 4.70 6.92
C TYR A 115 1.76 5.45 7.53
N VAL A 116 0.77 5.76 6.71
CA VAL A 116 -0.46 6.44 7.12
C VAL A 116 -1.60 5.45 6.99
N GLN A 117 -2.22 5.09 8.10
CA GLN A 117 -3.43 4.27 8.09
C GLN A 117 -4.64 5.15 7.81
N VAL A 118 -5.40 4.82 6.76
CA VAL A 118 -6.52 5.62 6.29
C VAL A 118 -7.76 4.73 6.12
N VAL A 119 -8.92 5.24 6.51
CA VAL A 119 -10.22 4.70 6.09
C VAL A 119 -10.84 5.66 5.12
N GLN A 120 -11.15 5.19 3.92
CA GLN A 120 -11.79 5.99 2.87
C GLN A 120 -13.19 5.48 2.56
N TRP A 121 -14.13 6.40 2.37
CA TRP A 121 -15.44 6.10 1.83
C TRP A 121 -15.48 6.59 0.40
N PHE A 122 -15.51 5.64 -0.53
CA PHE A 122 -15.54 5.92 -1.96
C PHE A 122 -16.82 5.35 -2.56
N LYS A 123 -17.78 6.23 -2.86
CA LYS A 123 -19.01 5.84 -3.56
C LYS A 123 -18.78 5.94 -5.05
N LEU A 124 -18.76 4.85 -5.82
CA LEU A 124 -18.71 4.99 -7.28
C LEU A 124 -19.98 5.69 -7.79
N ARG A 125 -19.83 6.71 -8.63
CA ARG A 125 -20.92 7.56 -9.14
C ARG A 125 -22.03 6.77 -9.84
N ILE A 126 -21.65 5.71 -10.55
CA ILE A 126 -22.56 4.83 -11.31
C ILE A 126 -23.07 3.65 -10.48
N SER A 127 -22.54 3.44 -9.27
CA SER A 127 -22.89 2.28 -8.46
C SER A 127 -24.22 2.51 -7.72
N PRO A 128 -25.16 1.54 -7.77
CA PRO A 128 -26.41 1.61 -7.02
C PRO A 128 -26.21 1.34 -5.52
N PHE A 129 -25.02 0.90 -5.10
CA PHE A 129 -24.74 0.48 -3.73
C PHE A 129 -24.28 1.65 -2.85
N ALA A 130 -24.44 1.49 -1.53
CA ALA A 130 -23.85 2.42 -0.56
C ALA A 130 -22.32 2.35 -0.59
N ALA A 131 -21.65 3.42 -0.17
CA ALA A 131 -20.20 3.41 -0.03
C ALA A 131 -19.81 2.44 1.10
N ALA A 132 -18.96 1.47 0.80
CA ALA A 132 -18.28 0.69 1.82
C ALA A 132 -17.04 1.45 2.31
N PRO A 133 -16.68 1.35 3.61
CA PRO A 133 -15.39 1.82 4.08
C PRO A 133 -14.30 0.94 3.48
N ALA A 134 -13.27 1.56 2.90
CA ALA A 134 -12.08 0.90 2.42
C ALA A 134 -10.89 1.27 3.30
N ARG A 135 -10.29 0.26 3.93
CA ARG A 135 -9.08 0.41 4.74
C ARG A 135 -7.87 0.30 3.83
N LEU A 136 -6.99 1.29 3.94
CA LEU A 136 -5.71 1.26 3.24
C LEU A 136 -4.57 1.75 4.13
N THR A 137 -3.38 1.24 3.84
CA THR A 137 -2.12 1.79 4.35
C THR A 137 -1.45 2.53 3.21
N VAL A 138 -1.24 3.82 3.40
CA VAL A 138 -0.50 4.67 2.46
C VAL A 138 0.96 4.71 2.91
N ARG A 139 1.85 4.11 2.12
CA ARG A 139 3.29 4.22 2.32
C ARG A 139 3.79 5.44 1.55
N LEU A 140 4.37 6.40 2.27
CA LEU A 140 5.02 7.57 1.72
C LEU A 140 6.53 7.41 1.85
N THR A 141 7.26 7.71 0.78
CA THR A 141 8.71 7.89 0.84
C THR A 141 9.00 9.37 0.78
N LEU A 142 9.62 9.88 1.84
CA LEU A 142 9.98 11.28 1.93
C LEU A 142 11.40 11.52 1.42
N ARG A 143 11.56 12.55 0.59
CA ARG A 143 12.86 13.05 0.14
C ARG A 143 13.08 14.44 0.71
N LYS A 144 14.26 14.66 1.28
CA LYS A 144 14.68 15.98 1.76
C LYS A 144 15.32 16.75 0.61
N GLU A 145 14.81 17.96 0.34
CA GLU A 145 15.37 18.89 -0.64
C GLU A 145 15.60 20.24 0.07
N GLY A 146 16.87 20.58 0.28
CA GLY A 146 17.24 21.68 1.17
C GLY A 146 16.79 21.41 2.61
N GLU A 147 16.03 22.34 3.19
CA GLU A 147 15.52 22.23 4.57
C GLU A 147 14.11 21.62 4.66
N LEU A 148 13.52 21.22 3.53
CA LEU A 148 12.14 20.76 3.47
C LEU A 148 12.03 19.31 3.02
N TYR A 149 11.07 18.60 3.61
CA TYR A 149 10.67 17.27 3.16
C TYR A 149 9.54 17.32 2.14
N TYR A 150 9.62 16.45 1.14
CA TYR A 150 8.65 16.28 0.07
C TYR A 150 8.30 14.80 -0.10
N ILE A 151 7.09 14.52 -0.58
CA ILE A 151 6.66 13.17 -0.94
C ILE A 151 7.24 12.85 -2.32
N ALA A 152 8.16 11.88 -2.37
CA ALA A 152 8.79 11.40 -3.59
C ALA A 152 8.14 10.11 -4.13
N ALA A 153 7.49 9.34 -3.26
CA ALA A 153 6.69 8.20 -3.66
C ALA A 153 5.49 8.03 -2.74
N GLN A 154 4.35 7.67 -3.32
CA GLN A 154 3.17 7.21 -2.58
C GLN A 154 2.77 5.83 -3.10
N GLU A 155 2.57 4.88 -2.19
CA GLU A 155 2.04 3.54 -2.49
C GLU A 155 0.82 3.25 -1.60
N ASP A 156 -0.31 2.90 -2.22
CA ASP A 156 -1.57 2.65 -1.52
C ASP A 156 -1.84 1.14 -1.45
N PHE A 157 -1.82 0.58 -0.24
CA PHE A 157 -2.10 -0.83 0.02
C PHE A 157 -3.51 -1.00 0.57
N TYR A 158 -4.43 -1.47 -0.29
CA TYR A 158 -5.81 -1.78 0.11
C TYR A 158 -5.91 -3.18 0.68
N HIS A 159 -6.81 -3.35 1.66
CA HIS A 159 -7.27 -4.69 1.98
C HIS A 159 -8.01 -5.28 0.76
N PRO A 160 -7.70 -6.51 0.30
CA PRO A 160 -8.27 -7.06 -0.94
C PRO A 160 -9.80 -7.10 -0.95
N ALA A 161 -10.42 -7.44 0.19
CA ALA A 161 -11.87 -7.46 0.30
C ALA A 161 -12.49 -6.06 0.16
N ASP A 162 -11.78 -5.02 0.62
CA ASP A 162 -12.25 -3.63 0.56
C ASP A 162 -12.10 -3.08 -0.87
N LEU A 163 -11.02 -3.44 -1.57
CA LEU A 163 -10.86 -3.15 -3.00
C LEU A 163 -11.92 -3.88 -3.85
N ALA A 164 -12.26 -5.13 -3.51
CA ALA A 164 -13.33 -5.84 -4.19
C ALA A 164 -14.70 -5.21 -3.93
N ALA A 165 -14.96 -4.82 -2.67
CA ALA A 165 -16.19 -4.10 -2.30
C ALA A 165 -16.29 -2.74 -3.01
N LEU A 166 -15.16 -2.08 -3.28
CA LEU A 166 -15.10 -0.86 -4.08
C LEU A 166 -15.61 -1.08 -5.51
N LEU A 167 -15.18 -2.18 -6.15
CA LEU A 167 -15.48 -2.48 -7.55
C LEU A 167 -16.86 -3.11 -7.73
N LEU A 168 -17.19 -4.13 -6.93
CA LEU A 168 -18.44 -4.86 -7.04
C LEU A 168 -18.89 -5.40 -5.66
N PRO A 169 -19.61 -4.58 -4.86
CA PRO A 169 -20.10 -5.00 -3.53
C PRO A 169 -20.79 -6.38 -3.49
N PRO A 170 -21.60 -6.80 -4.49
CA PRO A 170 -22.25 -8.11 -4.47
C PRO A 170 -21.30 -9.33 -4.49
N ILE A 171 -20.05 -9.19 -4.93
CA ILE A 171 -19.07 -10.29 -4.97
C ILE A 171 -18.37 -10.49 -3.61
N THR A 172 -18.35 -9.46 -2.75
CA THR A 172 -17.73 -9.50 -1.42
C THR A 172 -18.05 -10.78 -0.61
N PRO A 173 -19.32 -11.24 -0.47
CA PRO A 173 -19.59 -12.47 0.28
C PRO A 173 -18.91 -13.72 -0.31
N LEU A 174 -18.72 -13.79 -1.63
CA LEU A 174 -18.03 -14.90 -2.28
C LEU A 174 -16.53 -14.88 -1.96
N ILE A 175 -15.90 -13.70 -1.99
CA ILE A 175 -14.48 -13.53 -1.62
C ILE A 175 -14.28 -13.88 -0.14
N THR A 176 -15.14 -13.37 0.73
CA THR A 176 -15.09 -13.69 2.17
C THR A 176 -15.30 -15.18 2.42
N LEU A 177 -16.22 -15.83 1.71
CA LEU A 177 -16.44 -17.27 1.78
C LEU A 177 -15.19 -18.05 1.31
N ALA A 178 -14.58 -17.64 0.20
CA ALA A 178 -13.36 -18.26 -0.31
C ALA A 178 -12.19 -18.11 0.69
N LEU A 179 -11.97 -16.90 1.23
CA LEU A 179 -10.95 -16.64 2.25
C LEU A 179 -11.22 -17.44 3.54
N SER A 180 -12.47 -17.53 3.97
CA SER A 180 -12.85 -18.31 5.15
C SER A 180 -12.63 -19.80 4.94
N THR A 181 -12.97 -20.31 3.76
CA THR A 181 -12.77 -21.73 3.39
C THR A 181 -11.28 -22.05 3.32
N ALA A 182 -10.47 -21.19 2.70
CA ALA A 182 -9.02 -21.33 2.69
C ALA A 182 -8.45 -21.34 4.11
N GLY A 183 -8.93 -20.44 4.98
CA GLY A 183 -8.55 -20.43 6.40
C GLY A 183 -8.90 -21.74 7.12
N LEU A 184 -10.09 -22.31 6.89
CA LEU A 184 -10.50 -23.59 7.48
C LEU A 184 -9.61 -24.74 7.01
N VAL A 185 -9.36 -24.83 5.71
CA VAL A 185 -8.48 -25.86 5.12
C VAL A 185 -7.06 -25.75 5.69
N SER A 186 -6.50 -24.54 5.74
CA SER A 186 -5.16 -24.30 6.31
C SER A 186 -5.09 -24.69 7.79
N ASN A 187 -6.12 -24.35 8.58
CA ASN A 187 -6.16 -24.71 10.00
C ASN A 187 -6.30 -26.23 10.22
N LEU A 188 -7.11 -26.91 9.40
CA LEU A 188 -7.26 -28.35 9.49
C LEU A 188 -5.95 -29.05 9.11
N GLY A 189 -5.32 -28.62 8.01
CA GLY A 189 -4.01 -29.11 7.57
C GLY A 189 -2.95 -28.91 8.65
N ALA A 190 -2.86 -27.71 9.23
CA ALA A 190 -1.91 -27.43 10.31
C ALA A 190 -2.10 -28.33 11.54
N ARG A 191 -3.36 -28.61 11.92
CA ARG A 191 -3.68 -29.54 13.02
C ARG A 191 -3.33 -30.98 12.71
N VAL A 192 -3.63 -31.44 11.49
CA VAL A 192 -3.25 -32.80 11.06
C VAL A 192 -1.73 -32.93 11.07
N ALA A 193 -1.01 -31.96 10.49
CA ALA A 193 0.45 -31.90 10.52
C ALA A 193 1.00 -31.92 11.95
N ALA A 194 0.39 -31.17 12.87
CA ALA A 194 0.78 -31.19 14.28
C ALA A 194 0.55 -32.56 14.94
N LEU A 195 -0.60 -33.19 14.70
CA LEU A 195 -0.95 -34.49 15.28
C LEU A 195 -0.04 -35.61 14.78
N VAL A 196 0.39 -35.57 13.51
CA VAL A 196 1.34 -36.54 12.96
C VAL A 196 2.80 -36.23 13.31
N GLY A 197 3.04 -35.23 14.18
CA GLY A 197 4.37 -34.90 14.68
C GLY A 197 5.24 -34.11 13.70
N PHE A 198 4.66 -33.54 12.63
CA PHE A 198 5.40 -32.79 11.62
C PHE A 198 6.13 -31.57 12.22
N TRP A 199 5.56 -30.96 13.26
CA TRP A 199 6.16 -29.83 13.98
C TRP A 199 6.85 -30.24 15.29
N ALA A 200 6.94 -31.54 15.60
CA ALA A 200 7.58 -31.99 16.82
C ALA A 200 9.09 -31.68 16.72
N VAL A 201 9.62 -30.98 17.73
CA VAL A 201 11.04 -30.65 17.81
C VAL A 201 11.72 -31.71 18.67
N GLY A 202 12.67 -32.43 18.08
CA GLY A 202 13.52 -33.41 18.75
C GLY A 202 14.44 -32.75 19.78
N THR A 203 15.07 -33.57 20.62
CA THR A 203 15.98 -33.09 21.68
C THR A 203 17.25 -32.43 21.14
N SER A 204 17.58 -32.64 19.86
CA SER A 204 18.65 -31.99 19.11
C SER A 204 18.26 -30.62 18.51
N GLY A 205 16.98 -30.23 18.58
CA GLY A 205 16.46 -29.00 17.98
C GLY A 205 15.93 -29.16 16.55
N GLU A 206 16.05 -30.35 15.97
CA GLU A 206 15.55 -30.67 14.63
C GLU A 206 14.03 -30.90 14.66
N SER A 207 13.30 -30.26 13.74
CA SER A 207 11.86 -30.47 13.59
C SER A 207 11.56 -31.66 12.67
N GLY A 208 10.50 -32.40 12.96
CA GLY A 208 10.06 -33.53 12.12
C GLY A 208 9.78 -33.17 10.65
N GLY A 209 9.66 -31.88 10.31
CA GLY A 209 9.44 -31.37 8.96
C GLY A 209 10.71 -31.03 8.17
N GLU A 210 11.88 -30.91 8.81
CA GLU A 210 13.14 -30.60 8.11
C GLU A 210 13.54 -31.70 7.11
N ALA A 211 13.32 -32.98 7.47
CA ALA A 211 13.65 -34.12 6.62
C ALA A 211 12.85 -34.21 5.30
N MET A 212 11.76 -33.46 5.14
CA MET A 212 10.96 -33.43 3.91
C MET A 212 11.28 -32.24 3.01
N LEU A 213 11.87 -31.16 3.55
CA LEU A 213 12.33 -30.02 2.76
C LEU A 213 13.69 -30.28 2.10
N ASP A 214 14.48 -31.20 2.66
CA ASP A 214 15.77 -31.65 2.12
C ASP A 214 15.65 -32.82 1.11
N ALA A 215 14.42 -33.21 0.75
CA ALA A 215 14.13 -34.35 -0.12
C ALA A 215 13.89 -34.00 -1.60
N GLU A 216 14.16 -32.75 -2.01
CA GLU A 216 14.18 -32.27 -3.41
C GLU A 216 15.59 -31.85 -3.84
#